data_AF-A0A914LCV0-F1
#
_entry.id   AF-A0A914LCV0-F1
#
_cell.length_a   1.000
_cell.length_b   1.000
_cell.length_c   1.000
_cell.angle_alpha   90.00
_cell.angle_beta   90.00
_cell.angle_gamma   90.00
#
_symmetry.space_group_name_H-M   'P 1'
#
loop_
_entity.id
_entity.type
_entity.pdbx_description
1 polymer ?
#
loop_
_entity_poly.entity_id
_entity_poly.type
_entity_poly.pdbx_seq_one_letter_code
_entity_poly.pdbx_strand_id
1 'polypeptide(L)'
;MPMPLASLVPAFALQVEDKPFFPHLANNPKNYGKEIFPTKEEYLANGMMPEKRAQFDKWFEQHKNEPFNLNEQLAAYCTNDVDILMAALIAFRKEFLEVSNGFDVLRESMTIASVCMKHFRM
;
A
#
# COMPACT_ATOMS: atom_id res chain seq x y z
N MET A 1 -3.51 -8.64 -7.92
CA MET A 1 -4.10 -9.22 -6.69
C MET A 1 -5.29 -8.35 -6.30
N PRO A 2 -6.52 -8.88 -6.18
CA PRO A 2 -7.73 -8.07 -6.03
C PRO A 2 -8.01 -7.69 -4.56
N MET A 3 -7.07 -7.01 -3.90
CA MET A 3 -7.25 -6.53 -2.53
C MET A 3 -6.50 -5.22 -2.28
N PRO A 4 -6.84 -4.45 -1.23
CA PRO A 4 -6.10 -3.23 -0.88
C PRO A 4 -4.64 -3.52 -0.56
N LEU A 5 -3.76 -2.58 -0.90
CA LEU A 5 -2.31 -2.71 -0.70
C LEU A 5 -1.94 -3.01 0.76
N ALA A 6 -2.54 -2.29 1.71
CA ALA A 6 -2.31 -2.50 3.13
C ALA A 6 -2.70 -3.91 3.61
N SER A 7 -3.63 -4.58 2.91
CA SER A 7 -4.05 -5.94 3.23
C SER A 7 -3.11 -7.01 2.69
N LEU A 8 -2.19 -6.68 1.77
CA LEU A 8 -1.18 -7.62 1.26
C LEU A 8 -0.13 -7.96 2.32
N VAL A 9 0.21 -7.00 3.18
CA VAL A 9 1.21 -7.16 4.25
C VAL A 9 0.84 -8.31 5.19
N PRO A 10 -0.35 -8.32 5.83
CA PRO A 10 -0.77 -9.44 6.65
C PRO A 10 -1.08 -10.70 5.84
N ALA A 11 -1.59 -10.58 4.60
CA ALA A 11 -1.96 -11.72 3.77
C ALA A 11 -0.75 -12.61 3.39
N PHE A 12 0.41 -11.99 3.11
CA PHE A 12 1.65 -12.69 2.75
C PHE A 12 2.71 -12.68 3.86
N ALA A 13 2.34 -12.24 5.07
CA ALA A 13 3.25 -12.08 6.21
C ALA A 13 4.55 -11.31 5.85
N LEU A 14 4.40 -10.21 5.09
CA LEU A 14 5.53 -9.44 4.57
C LEU A 14 6.23 -8.67 5.70
N GLN A 15 7.56 -8.69 5.70
CA GLN A 15 8.39 -7.86 6.59
C GLN A 15 8.63 -6.50 5.94
N VAL A 16 7.63 -5.63 6.00
CA VAL A 16 7.67 -4.26 5.47
C VAL A 16 7.25 -3.29 6.56
N GLU A 17 7.78 -2.07 6.51
CA GLU A 17 7.44 -1.04 7.48
C GLU A 17 5.96 -0.64 7.39
N ASP A 18 5.37 -0.36 8.55
CA ASP A 18 3.99 0.08 8.63
C ASP A 18 3.79 1.39 7.87
N LYS A 19 2.69 1.43 7.11
CA LYS A 19 2.38 2.55 6.22
C LYS A 19 2.07 3.82 7.04
N PRO A 20 2.86 4.90 6.91
CA PRO A 20 2.51 6.17 7.57
C PRO A 20 1.24 6.77 6.95
N PHE A 21 0.52 7.58 7.73
CA PHE A 21 -0.63 8.33 7.22
C PHE A 21 -0.16 9.42 6.26
N PHE A 22 -0.78 9.50 5.08
CA PHE A 22 -0.45 10.49 4.06
C PHE A 22 -1.62 11.45 3.80
N PRO A 23 -1.38 12.78 3.72
CA PRO A 23 -2.42 13.78 3.50
C PRO A 23 -2.75 13.89 2.00
N HIS A 24 -3.66 13.03 1.53
CA HIS A 24 -3.97 12.88 0.10
C HIS A 24 -4.46 14.17 -0.55
N LEU A 25 -5.25 14.99 0.17
CA LEU A 25 -5.75 16.26 -0.39
C LEU A 25 -4.70 17.38 -0.37
N ALA A 26 -3.64 17.23 0.43
CA ALA A 26 -2.54 18.18 0.44
C ALA A 26 -1.63 18.03 -0.79
N ASN A 27 -1.76 16.94 -1.56
CA ASN A 27 -1.06 16.70 -2.81
C ASN A 27 -1.58 17.65 -3.93
N ASN A 28 -1.21 18.92 -3.83
CA ASN A 28 -1.62 19.99 -4.71
C ASN A 28 -0.37 20.78 -5.16
N PRO A 29 -0.27 21.20 -6.44
CA PRO A 29 0.85 22.01 -6.92
C PRO A 29 1.17 23.26 -6.09
N LYS A 30 0.19 23.83 -5.40
CA LYS A 30 0.39 24.99 -4.51
C LYS A 30 1.27 24.69 -3.29
N ASN A 31 1.35 23.42 -2.89
CA ASN A 31 2.06 22.92 -1.72
C ASN A 31 3.44 22.33 -2.06
N TYR A 32 3.75 22.13 -3.35
CA TYR A 32 5.04 21.58 -3.77
C TYR A 32 6.19 22.54 -3.42
N GLY A 33 7.28 21.97 -2.90
CA GLY A 33 8.46 22.74 -2.49
C GLY A 33 8.26 23.60 -1.24
N LYS A 34 7.20 23.36 -0.46
CA LYS A 34 6.91 24.05 0.80
C LYS A 34 6.75 23.03 1.93
N GLU A 35 7.11 23.46 3.14
CA GLU A 35 6.65 22.79 4.35
C GLU A 35 5.21 23.20 4.62
N ILE A 36 4.37 22.20 4.93
CA ILE A 36 2.96 22.40 5.24
C ILE A 36 2.61 21.73 6.57
N PHE A 37 1.46 22.10 7.13
CA PHE A 37 0.89 21.49 8.33
C PHE A 37 -0.50 20.96 7.98
N PRO A 38 -0.59 19.73 7.45
CA PRO A 38 -1.84 19.23 6.90
C PRO A 38 -2.88 19.05 8.01
N THR A 39 -4.11 19.44 7.72
CA THR A 39 -5.27 19.28 8.58
C THR A 39 -5.80 17.84 8.55
N LYS A 40 -6.60 17.45 9.56
CA LYS A 40 -7.25 16.12 9.59
C LYS A 40 -8.10 15.84 8.33
N GLU A 41 -8.71 16.87 7.76
CA GLU A 41 -9.49 16.76 6.53
C GLU A 41 -8.63 16.37 5.33
N GLU A 42 -7.40 16.88 5.26
CA GLU A 42 -6.47 16.57 4.16
C GLU A 42 -6.00 15.11 4.18
N TYR A 43 -6.05 14.45 5.34
CA TYR A 43 -5.85 13.00 5.50
C TYR A 43 -7.09 12.16 5.19
N LEU A 44 -8.20 12.79 4.78
CA LEU A 44 -9.50 12.13 4.59
C LEU A 44 -9.99 11.42 5.86
N ALA A 45 -9.67 11.98 7.04
CA ALA A 45 -9.95 11.35 8.31
C ALA A 45 -11.44 10.98 8.45
N ASN A 46 -12.36 11.80 7.92
CA ASN A 46 -13.81 11.58 8.04
C ASN A 46 -14.30 10.34 7.27
N GLY A 47 -13.54 9.85 6.29
CA GLY A 47 -13.82 8.62 5.56
C GLY A 47 -13.17 7.37 6.17
N MET A 48 -12.39 7.51 7.25
CA MET A 48 -11.73 6.37 7.88
C MET A 48 -12.73 5.55 8.72
N MET A 49 -12.58 4.23 8.68
CA MET A 49 -13.31 3.32 9.58
C MET A 49 -12.95 3.60 11.05
N PRO A 50 -13.86 3.37 12.01
CA PRO A 50 -13.68 3.78 13.40
C PRO A 50 -12.34 3.36 14.04
N GLU A 51 -11.90 2.12 13.80
CA GLU A 51 -10.63 1.61 14.30
C GLU A 51 -9.43 2.36 13.72
N LYS A 52 -9.38 2.52 12.39
CA LYS A 52 -8.33 3.27 11.69
C LYS A 52 -8.37 4.75 12.07
N ARG A 53 -9.55 5.31 12.32
CA ARG A 53 -9.73 6.70 12.76
C ARG A 53 -9.13 6.92 14.14
N ALA A 54 -9.34 6.00 15.08
CA ALA A 54 -8.74 6.09 16.43
C ALA A 54 -7.21 6.04 16.38
N GLN A 55 -6.64 5.15 15.55
CA GLN A 55 -5.19 5.08 15.33
C GLN A 55 -4.65 6.38 14.71
N PHE A 56 -5.36 6.90 13.69
CA PHE A 56 -5.02 8.17 13.05
C PHE A 56 -5.06 9.34 14.03
N ASP A 57 -6.11 9.48 14.84
CA ASP A 57 -6.24 10.61 15.76
C ASP A 57 -5.09 10.61 16.79
N LYS A 58 -4.71 9.43 17.32
CA LYS A 58 -3.55 9.31 18.22
C LYS A 58 -2.24 9.73 17.53
N TRP A 59 -2.02 9.24 16.31
CA TRP A 59 -0.84 9.60 15.52
C TRP A 59 -0.82 11.10 15.19
N PHE A 60 -1.95 11.66 14.77
CA PHE A 60 -2.08 13.07 14.40
C PHE A 60 -1.78 14.00 15.56
N GLU A 61 -2.28 13.72 16.77
CA GLU A 61 -1.98 14.57 17.93
C GLU A 61 -0.49 14.63 18.27
N GLN A 62 0.28 13.58 17.93
CA GLN A 62 1.73 13.53 18.12
C GLN A 62 2.48 14.32 17.03
N HIS A 63 2.00 14.32 15.79
CA HIS A 63 2.74 14.83 14.62
C HIS A 63 2.17 16.14 14.05
N LYS A 64 1.04 16.66 14.53
CA LYS A 64 0.35 17.84 13.97
C LYS A 64 1.15 19.15 13.94
N ASN A 65 2.19 19.25 14.78
CA ASN A 65 3.05 20.42 14.88
C ASN A 65 4.40 20.21 14.16
N GLU A 66 4.59 19.08 13.50
CA GLU A 66 5.79 18.79 12.74
C GLU A 66 5.62 19.30 11.30
N PRO A 67 6.65 19.95 10.73
CA PRO A 67 6.60 20.38 9.34
C PRO A 67 6.54 19.16 8.42
N PHE A 68 5.58 19.16 7.49
CA PHE A 68 5.41 18.10 6.52
C PHE A 68 6.01 18.53 5.17
N ASN A 69 7.14 17.93 4.78
CA ASN A 69 7.71 18.09 3.44
C ASN A 69 6.99 17.16 2.46
N LEU A 70 6.08 17.71 1.68
CA LEU A 70 5.24 16.93 0.76
C LEU A 70 6.05 16.16 -0.29
N ASN A 71 7.15 16.72 -0.79
CA ASN A 71 7.95 16.09 -1.85
C ASN A 71 8.66 14.84 -1.34
N GLU A 72 9.33 14.96 -0.19
CA GLU A 72 10.05 13.85 0.44
C GLU A 72 9.09 12.76 0.90
N GLN A 73 8.00 13.15 1.56
CA GLN A 73 7.00 12.21 2.07
C GLN A 73 6.25 11.51 0.93
N LEU A 74 5.96 12.19 -0.18
CA LEU A 74 5.35 11.57 -1.35
C LEU A 74 6.30 10.54 -1.98
N ALA A 75 7.58 10.87 -2.13
CA ALA A 75 8.58 9.95 -2.66
C ALA A 75 8.73 8.71 -1.76
N ALA A 76 8.84 8.90 -0.45
CA ALA A 76 8.92 7.81 0.52
C ALA A 76 7.65 6.92 0.51
N TYR A 77 6.47 7.54 0.49
CA TYR A 77 5.19 6.85 0.43
C TYR A 77 5.04 6.01 -0.84
N CYS A 78 5.35 6.58 -2.01
CA CYS A 78 5.29 5.86 -3.28
C CYS A 78 6.31 4.72 -3.35
N THR A 79 7.52 4.93 -2.80
CA THR A 79 8.55 3.89 -2.74
C THR A 79 8.07 2.71 -1.90
N ASN A 80 7.55 2.97 -0.69
CA ASN A 80 6.99 1.93 0.16
C ASN A 80 5.83 1.19 -0.53
N ASP A 81 4.96 1.90 -1.26
CA ASP A 81 3.86 1.26 -1.97
C ASP A 81 4.36 0.28 -3.06
N VAL A 82 5.42 0.64 -3.78
CA VAL A 82 6.06 -0.24 -4.77
C VAL A 82 6.75 -1.42 -4.10
N ASP A 83 7.42 -1.20 -2.98
CA ASP A 83 8.10 -2.27 -2.23
C ASP A 83 7.11 -3.30 -1.70
N ILE A 84 5.98 -2.86 -1.15
CA ILE A 84 4.88 -3.74 -0.72
C ILE A 84 4.33 -4.55 -1.90
N LEU A 85 4.06 -3.90 -3.04
CA LEU A 85 3.57 -4.58 -4.24
C LEU A 85 4.55 -5.63 -4.74
N MET A 86 5.84 -5.31 -4.76
CA MET A 86 6.88 -6.19 -5.23
C MET A 86 7.05 -7.39 -4.30
N ALA A 87 7.13 -7.16 -2.99
CA ALA A 87 7.24 -8.22 -1.99
C ALA A 87 6.04 -9.16 -2.03
N ALA A 88 4.82 -8.61 -2.12
CA ALA A 88 3.59 -9.40 -2.27
C ALA A 88 3.59 -10.23 -3.57
N LEU A 89 4.05 -9.64 -4.68
CA LEU A 89 4.10 -10.34 -5.98
C LEU A 89 5.11 -11.49 -5.97
N ILE A 90 6.27 -11.30 -5.31
CA ILE A 90 7.29 -12.34 -5.13
C ILE A 90 6.73 -13.48 -4.27
N ALA A 91 6.10 -13.15 -3.13
CA ALA A 91 5.47 -14.14 -2.25
C ALA A 91 4.39 -14.94 -2.98
N PHE A 92 3.47 -14.24 -3.67
CA PHE A 92 2.42 -14.86 -4.47
C PHE A 92 2.98 -15.79 -5.55
N ARG A 93 4.00 -15.36 -6.31
CA ARG A 93 4.62 -16.21 -7.34
C ARG A 93 5.23 -17.47 -6.74
N LYS A 94 5.92 -17.35 -5.61
CA LYS A 94 6.54 -18.49 -4.91
C LYS A 94 5.47 -19.50 -4.48
N GLU A 95 4.46 -19.05 -3.75
CA GLU A 95 3.36 -19.91 -3.31
C GLU A 95 2.64 -20.56 -4.50
N PHE A 96 2.40 -19.79 -5.56
CA PHE A 96 1.73 -20.32 -6.75
C PHE A 96 2.55 -21.42 -7.44
N LEU A 97 3.86 -21.23 -7.58
CA LEU A 97 4.75 -22.24 -8.16
C LEU A 97 4.72 -23.55 -7.36
N GLU A 98 4.68 -23.45 -6.03
CA GLU A 98 4.63 -24.61 -5.13
C GLU A 98 3.30 -25.39 -5.28
N VAL A 99 2.16 -24.68 -5.32
CA VAL A 99 0.84 -25.34 -5.39
C VAL A 99 0.46 -25.84 -6.79
N SER A 100 1.03 -25.24 -7.84
CA SER A 100 0.69 -25.55 -9.24
C SER A 100 1.66 -26.53 -9.91
N ASN A 101 2.56 -27.14 -9.14
CA ASN A 101 3.56 -28.10 -9.61
C ASN A 101 4.48 -27.52 -10.70
N GLY A 102 4.92 -26.26 -10.52
CA GLY A 102 5.91 -25.60 -11.39
C GLY A 102 5.34 -24.62 -12.43
N PHE A 103 4.04 -24.33 -12.40
CA PHE A 103 3.42 -23.36 -13.31
C PHE A 103 3.73 -21.92 -12.87
N ASP A 104 4.38 -21.14 -13.73
CA ASP A 104 4.81 -19.79 -13.35
C ASP A 104 3.71 -18.77 -13.69
N VAL A 105 2.96 -18.37 -12.67
CA VAL A 105 1.85 -17.42 -12.80
C VAL A 105 2.22 -16.12 -13.49
N LEU A 106 3.46 -15.62 -13.38
CA LEU A 106 3.84 -14.35 -14.00
C LEU A 106 4.29 -14.49 -15.45
N ARG A 107 4.75 -15.67 -15.86
CA ARG A 107 5.18 -15.92 -17.24
C ARG A 107 4.03 -16.37 -18.11
N GLU A 108 3.13 -17.15 -17.52
CA GLU A 108 2.17 -17.90 -18.29
C GLU A 108 0.81 -17.21 -18.38
N SER A 109 0.51 -16.26 -17.49
CA SER A 109 -0.77 -15.55 -17.47
C SER A 109 -0.63 -14.14 -16.88
N MET A 110 -1.56 -13.25 -17.24
CA MET A 110 -1.61 -11.89 -16.70
C MET A 110 -2.57 -11.76 -15.50
N THR A 111 -3.49 -12.72 -15.35
CA THR A 111 -4.52 -12.70 -14.30
C THR A 111 -4.61 -14.04 -13.58
N ILE A 112 -5.02 -14.00 -12.32
CA ILE A 112 -5.24 -15.19 -11.48
C ILE A 112 -6.25 -16.14 -12.16
N ALA A 113 -7.35 -15.59 -12.67
CA ALA A 113 -8.34 -16.40 -13.39
C ALA A 113 -7.75 -17.11 -14.62
N SER A 114 -6.91 -16.42 -15.40
CA SER A 114 -6.27 -17.02 -16.58
C SER A 114 -5.34 -18.17 -16.20
N VAL A 115 -4.54 -18.03 -15.13
CA VAL A 115 -3.63 -19.10 -14.72
C VAL A 115 -4.39 -20.30 -14.18
N CYS A 116 -5.42 -20.09 -13.34
CA CYS A 116 -6.21 -21.18 -12.80
C CYS A 116 -6.88 -21.96 -13.94
N MET A 117 -7.46 -21.27 -14.93
CA MET A 117 -8.05 -21.92 -16.09
C MET A 117 -7.05 -22.74 -16.91
N LYS A 118 -5.79 -22.32 -17.00
CA LYS A 118 -4.73 -23.10 -17.67
C LYS A 118 -4.34 -24.33 -16.85
N HIS A 119 -4.12 -24.14 -15.54
CA HIS A 119 -3.75 -25.22 -14.63
C HIS A 119 -4.83 -26.33 -14.56
N PHE A 120 -6.12 -25.98 -14.47
CA PHE A 120 -7.22 -26.97 -14.42
C PHE A 120 -7.53 -27.66 -15.75
N ARG A 121 -7.02 -27.15 -16.88
CA ARG A 121 -7.22 -27.76 -18.20
C ARG A 121 -6.10 -28.73 -18.59
N MET A 122 -5.02 -28.78 -17.81
CA MET A 122 -3.99 -29.81 -17.91
C MET A 122 -4.45 -31.09 -17.23
#